data_AF-A0A955NU54-F1
#
_entry.id   AF-A0A955NU54-F1
#
_cell.length_a   1.000
_cell.length_b   1.000
_cell.length_c   1.000
_cell.angle_alpha   90.00
_cell.angle_beta   90.00
_cell.angle_gamma   90.00
#
_symmetry.space_group_name_H-M   'P 1'
#
loop_
_entity.id
_entity.type
_entity.pdbx_description
1 polymer ?
#
loop_
_entity_poly.entity_id
_entity_poly.type
_entity_poly.pdbx_seq_one_letter_code
_entity_poly.pdbx_strand_id
1 'polypeptide(L)'
;MDGSEQILEEHHELTRRYFLGLGASGVVGLGLLKSAARGGEIPPTLQEAIANLEYLTRDEDFRNFGRGTPPIHELASETLREVGLQRETWQLEVLPDPESNSVVENPLSKELGTALTWQDLMMLAEEHAVRFLHVTTCTNVQ
;
A
#
# COMPACT_ATOMS: atom_id res chain seq x y z
N MET A 1 40.24 -13.68 18.84
CA MET A 1 39.01 -13.05 19.30
C MET A 1 38.47 -13.91 20.42
N ASP A 2 38.19 -13.30 21.57
CA ASP A 2 37.71 -14.01 22.76
C ASP A 2 36.27 -14.48 22.50
N GLY A 3 35.92 -15.69 22.94
CA GLY A 3 34.57 -16.25 22.72
C GLY A 3 33.47 -15.40 23.37
N SER A 4 33.83 -14.57 24.35
CA SER A 4 32.92 -13.60 24.96
C SER A 4 32.54 -12.46 24.00
N GLU A 5 33.48 -11.97 23.18
CA GLU A 5 33.26 -10.90 22.20
C GLU A 5 32.35 -11.38 21.07
N GLN A 6 32.55 -12.62 20.62
CA GLN A 6 31.72 -13.21 19.57
C GLN A 6 30.26 -13.42 20.02
N ILE A 7 30.05 -13.86 21.26
CA ILE A 7 28.70 -14.03 21.83
C ILE A 7 28.00 -12.67 22.00
N LEU A 8 28.75 -11.61 22.37
CA LEU A 8 28.22 -10.26 22.44
C LEU A 8 27.78 -9.75 21.06
N GLU A 9 28.59 -9.97 20.04
CA GLU A 9 28.31 -9.55 18.66
C GLU A 9 27.09 -10.29 18.08
N GLU A 10 27.00 -11.61 18.29
CA GLU A 10 25.80 -12.40 17.95
C GLU A 10 24.55 -11.95 18.73
N HIS A 11 24.71 -11.54 20.00
CA HIS A 11 23.60 -11.02 20.80
C HIS A 11 23.07 -9.70 20.22
N HIS A 12 23.95 -8.84 19.73
CA HIS A 12 23.63 -7.58 19.06
C HIS A 12 22.88 -7.79 17.74
N GLU A 13 23.27 -8.81 16.94
CA GLU A 13 22.66 -9.10 15.64
C GLU A 13 21.33 -9.89 15.75
N LEU A 14 21.24 -10.88 16.64
CA LEU A 14 20.14 -11.86 16.62
C LEU A 14 18.99 -11.53 17.58
N THR A 15 19.21 -10.73 18.62
CA THR A 15 18.23 -10.65 19.70
C THR A 15 17.24 -9.52 19.50
N ARG A 16 16.00 -9.88 19.19
CA ARG A 16 14.82 -8.99 19.15
C ARG A 16 14.69 -8.09 20.40
N ARG A 17 15.18 -8.52 21.56
CA ARG A 17 15.22 -7.71 22.80
C ARG A 17 16.25 -6.59 22.78
N TYR A 18 17.40 -6.76 22.13
CA TYR A 18 18.39 -5.69 21.96
C TYR A 18 17.84 -4.62 21.01
N PHE A 19 17.26 -5.04 19.88
CA PHE A 19 16.54 -4.16 18.95
C PHE A 19 15.38 -3.39 19.63
N LEU A 20 14.55 -4.08 20.42
CA LEU A 20 13.47 -3.41 21.17
C LEU A 20 13.99 -2.51 22.30
N GLY A 21 15.15 -2.84 22.90
CA GLY A 21 15.85 -2.00 23.87
C GLY A 21 16.33 -0.67 23.26
N LEU A 22 16.83 -0.70 22.01
CA LEU A 22 17.10 0.52 21.24
C LEU A 22 15.81 1.34 20.96
N GLY A 23 14.67 0.66 20.79
CA GLY A 23 13.36 1.30 20.68
C GLY A 23 12.95 2.11 21.91
N ALA A 24 13.31 1.68 23.13
CA ALA A 24 13.06 2.43 24.36
C ALA A 24 13.85 3.75 24.41
N SER A 25 15.08 3.76 23.88
CA SER A 25 15.88 4.98 23.65
C SER A 25 15.26 5.89 22.58
N GLY A 26 14.56 5.32 21.61
CA GLY A 26 13.84 6.06 20.56
C GLY A 26 12.65 6.89 21.08
N VAL A 27 12.04 6.52 22.20
CA VAL A 27 10.93 7.29 22.81
C VAL A 27 11.41 8.65 23.34
N VAL A 28 12.67 8.75 23.79
CA VAL A 28 13.30 10.05 24.15
C VAL A 28 13.53 10.89 22.89
N GLY A 29 13.91 10.25 21.77
CA GLY A 29 14.02 10.89 20.46
C GLY A 29 12.69 11.44 19.92
N LEU A 30 11.56 10.77 20.19
CA LEU A 30 10.22 11.28 19.86
C LEU A 30 9.85 12.54 20.68
N GLY A 31 10.35 12.67 21.91
CA GLY A 31 10.25 13.89 22.71
C GLY A 31 11.04 15.05 22.11
N LEU A 32 12.22 14.77 21.54
CA LEU A 32 13.03 15.75 20.80
C LEU A 32 12.43 16.11 19.44
N LEU A 33 11.78 15.16 18.75
CA LEU A 33 11.01 15.42 17.52
C LEU A 33 9.85 16.39 17.75
N LYS A 34 9.21 16.38 18.94
CA LYS A 34 8.20 17.40 19.29
C LYS A 34 8.80 18.80 19.49
N SER A 35 10.08 18.90 19.87
CA SER A 35 10.81 20.16 19.98
C SER A 35 11.38 20.63 18.63
N ALA A 36 11.83 19.70 17.77
CA ALA A 36 12.25 19.99 16.40
C ALA A 36 11.04 20.38 15.51
N ALA A 37 9.88 19.75 15.70
CA ALA A 37 8.62 20.15 15.09
C ALA A 37 8.11 21.53 15.56
N ARG A 38 8.75 22.12 16.59
CA ARG A 38 8.46 23.46 17.11
C ARG A 38 9.35 24.56 16.50
N GLY A 39 10.10 24.24 15.43
CA GLY A 39 10.91 25.22 14.69
C GLY A 39 12.35 25.36 15.17
N GLY A 40 12.91 24.35 15.84
CA GLY A 40 14.36 24.29 16.12
C GLY A 40 15.15 23.90 14.87
N GLU A 41 16.37 24.43 14.72
CA GLU A 41 17.26 24.09 13.61
C GLU A 41 17.50 22.57 13.56
N ILE A 42 17.19 21.96 12.41
CA ILE A 42 17.47 20.55 12.15
C ILE A 42 18.98 20.42 11.93
N PRO A 43 19.70 19.57 12.68
CA PRO A 43 21.13 19.35 12.45
C PRO A 43 21.40 18.98 10.98
N PRO A 44 22.43 19.52 10.33
CA PRO A 44 22.67 19.29 8.90
C PRO A 44 22.71 17.81 8.49
N THR A 45 23.29 16.96 9.34
CA THR A 45 23.35 15.51 9.13
C THR A 45 21.98 14.83 9.18
N LEU A 46 21.07 15.32 10.03
CA LEU A 46 19.68 14.84 10.08
C LEU A 46 18.88 15.35 8.88
N GLN A 47 19.15 16.58 8.43
CA GLN A 47 18.49 17.14 7.25
C GLN A 47 18.88 16.40 5.97
N GLU A 48 20.16 16.05 5.81
CA GLU A 48 20.66 15.20 4.73
C GLU A 48 20.02 13.81 4.76
N ALA A 49 19.97 13.18 5.94
CA ALA A 49 19.30 11.89 6.10
C ALA A 49 17.82 11.95 5.72
N ILE A 50 17.09 13.00 6.15
CA ILE A 50 15.68 13.21 5.79
C ILE A 50 15.51 13.43 4.30
N ALA A 51 16.40 14.21 3.66
CA ALA A 51 16.35 14.47 2.23
C ALA A 51 16.54 13.19 1.39
N ASN A 52 17.27 12.21 1.92
CA ASN A 52 17.53 10.92 1.27
C ASN A 52 16.47 9.85 1.57
N LEU A 53 15.46 10.12 2.40
CA LEU A 53 14.42 9.14 2.73
C LEU A 53 13.35 9.08 1.63
N GLU A 54 13.43 8.07 0.77
CA GLU A 54 12.39 7.73 -0.20
C GLU A 54 11.50 6.60 0.34
N TYR A 55 10.30 6.95 0.83
CA TYR A 55 9.34 5.97 1.37
C TYR A 55 8.30 5.48 0.36
N LEU A 56 8.05 6.26 -0.69
CA LEU A 56 7.06 5.94 -1.71
C LEU A 56 7.78 5.55 -2.99
N THR A 57 7.36 4.46 -3.61
CA THR A 57 7.80 4.10 -4.95
C THR A 57 7.40 5.21 -5.91
N ARG A 58 8.36 5.76 -6.66
CA ARG A 58 8.07 6.73 -7.73
C ARG A 58 7.21 6.05 -8.80
N ASP A 59 6.33 6.80 -9.46
CA ASP A 59 5.40 6.26 -10.46
C ASP A 59 6.15 5.52 -11.58
N GLU A 60 7.26 6.08 -12.06
CA GLU A 60 8.13 5.49 -13.08
C GLU A 60 8.83 4.19 -12.65
N ASP A 61 9.00 3.98 -11.34
CA ASP A 61 9.61 2.76 -10.79
C ASP A 61 8.58 1.67 -10.49
N PHE A 62 7.28 1.99 -10.55
CA PHE A 62 6.22 1.04 -10.26
C PHE A 62 6.06 0.03 -11.42
N ARG A 63 6.37 -1.24 -11.14
CA ARG A 63 6.31 -2.31 -12.14
C ARG A 63 4.94 -2.98 -12.15
N ASN A 64 4.30 -3.00 -13.32
CA ASN A 64 3.05 -3.74 -13.53
C ASN A 64 3.34 -5.12 -14.15
N PHE A 65 2.80 -6.18 -13.54
CA PHE A 65 2.84 -7.53 -14.10
C PHE A 65 1.44 -7.89 -14.61
N GLY A 66 1.19 -7.58 -15.88
CA GLY A 66 -0.06 -7.93 -16.55
C GLY A 66 -0.16 -9.44 -16.80
N ARG A 67 -1.35 -10.01 -16.58
CA ARG A 67 -1.69 -11.38 -16.99
C ARG A 67 -2.62 -11.35 -18.20
N GLY A 68 -2.65 -12.45 -18.95
CA GLY A 68 -3.45 -12.60 -20.16
C GLY A 68 -2.62 -12.51 -21.45
N THR A 69 -3.27 -12.80 -22.58
CA THR A 69 -2.66 -12.79 -23.92
C THR A 69 -3.60 -12.05 -24.89
N PRO A 70 -3.36 -10.76 -25.20
CA PRO A 70 -2.35 -9.87 -24.63
C PRO A 70 -2.70 -9.42 -23.20
N PRO A 71 -1.74 -8.91 -22.43
CA PRO A 71 -2.00 -8.24 -21.16
C PRO A 71 -2.99 -7.08 -21.29
N ILE A 72 -3.80 -6.84 -20.25
CA ILE A 72 -4.85 -5.80 -20.27
C ILE A 72 -4.31 -4.40 -20.63
N HIS A 73 -3.12 -4.04 -20.16
CA HIS A 73 -2.51 -2.73 -20.43
C HIS A 73 -2.02 -2.55 -21.88
N GLU A 74 -1.97 -3.62 -22.65
CA GLU A 74 -1.63 -3.60 -24.08
C GLU A 74 -2.89 -3.58 -24.98
N LEU A 75 -4.09 -3.71 -24.40
CA LEU A 75 -5.33 -3.70 -25.17
C LEU A 75 -5.61 -2.32 -25.78
N ALA A 76 -6.20 -2.33 -26.97
CA ALA A 76 -6.64 -1.11 -27.64
C ALA A 76 -7.75 -0.42 -26.82
N SER A 77 -7.80 0.91 -26.89
CA SER A 77 -8.79 1.71 -26.15
C SER A 77 -10.25 1.32 -26.46
N GLU A 78 -10.53 0.93 -27.70
CA GLU A 78 -11.87 0.47 -28.09
C GLU A 78 -12.25 -0.84 -27.39
N THR A 79 -11.33 -1.80 -27.37
CA THR A 79 -11.53 -3.07 -26.67
C THR A 79 -11.70 -2.83 -25.17
N LEU A 80 -10.90 -1.95 -24.57
CA LEU A 80 -11.07 -1.56 -23.17
C LEU A 80 -12.47 -0.98 -22.91
N ARG A 81 -13.00 -0.17 -23.84
CA ARG A 81 -14.35 0.38 -23.71
C ARG A 81 -15.42 -0.71 -23.80
N GLU A 82 -15.32 -1.57 -24.81
CA GLU A 82 -16.24 -2.69 -25.05
C GLU A 82 -16.35 -3.62 -23.84
N VAL A 83 -15.23 -3.93 -23.20
CA VAL A 83 -15.20 -4.82 -22.02
C VAL A 83 -15.40 -4.11 -20.68
N GLY A 84 -15.74 -2.81 -20.69
CA GLY A 84 -16.05 -2.06 -19.47
C GLY A 84 -14.85 -1.70 -18.60
N LEU A 85 -13.66 -1.55 -19.18
CA LEU A 85 -12.43 -1.14 -18.51
C LEU A 85 -12.06 0.34 -18.75
N GLN A 86 -12.98 1.11 -19.35
CA GLN A 86 -12.91 2.58 -19.40
C GLN A 86 -13.86 3.18 -18.37
N ARG A 87 -13.54 4.34 -17.81
CA ARG A 87 -14.35 4.97 -16.74
C ARG A 87 -15.81 5.16 -17.15
N GLU A 88 -16.06 5.46 -18.42
CA GLU A 88 -17.40 5.72 -18.96
C GLU A 88 -18.25 4.45 -19.12
N THR A 89 -17.60 3.27 -19.23
CA THR A 89 -18.28 1.98 -19.42
C THR A 89 -18.06 1.02 -18.26
N TRP A 90 -17.34 1.45 -17.22
CA TRP A 90 -17.01 0.61 -16.06
C TRP A 90 -18.22 0.39 -15.16
N GLN A 91 -18.38 -0.86 -14.75
CA GLN A 91 -19.45 -1.31 -13.86
C GLN A 91 -18.93 -2.39 -12.90
N LEU A 92 -19.30 -2.30 -11.63
CA LEU A 92 -19.01 -3.29 -10.59
C LEU A 92 -20.30 -3.92 -10.06
N GLU A 93 -20.33 -5.25 -10.08
CA GLU A 93 -21.42 -6.04 -9.53
C GLU A 93 -21.08 -6.51 -8.11
N VAL A 94 -22.08 -6.52 -7.24
CA VAL A 94 -22.01 -7.05 -5.87
C VAL A 94 -23.09 -8.12 -5.76
N LEU A 95 -22.66 -9.37 -5.94
CA LEU A 95 -23.52 -10.54 -6.04
C LEU A 95 -23.18 -11.54 -4.93
N PRO A 96 -24.15 -12.35 -4.46
CA PRO A 96 -23.81 -13.49 -3.63
C PRO A 96 -22.96 -14.49 -4.42
N ASP A 97 -21.95 -15.07 -3.78
CA ASP A 97 -21.18 -16.16 -4.39
C ASP A 97 -22.11 -17.38 -4.56
N PRO A 98 -22.34 -17.83 -5.81
CA PRO A 98 -23.30 -18.90 -6.11
C PRO A 98 -22.89 -20.26 -5.53
N GLU A 99 -21.61 -20.46 -5.20
CA GLU A 99 -21.12 -21.72 -4.61
C GLU A 99 -21.15 -21.70 -3.07
N SER A 100 -21.60 -20.59 -2.47
CA SER A 100 -21.64 -20.37 -1.03
C SER A 100 -23.07 -20.20 -0.49
N ASN A 101 -23.20 -20.06 0.83
CA ASN A 101 -24.46 -19.69 1.50
C ASN A 101 -24.56 -18.18 1.79
N SER A 102 -23.78 -17.36 1.09
CA SER A 102 -23.78 -15.90 1.27
C SER A 102 -25.11 -15.31 0.82
N VAL A 103 -25.65 -14.37 1.61
CA VAL A 103 -26.89 -13.66 1.29
C VAL A 103 -26.58 -12.18 1.11
N VAL A 104 -26.89 -11.66 -0.07
CA VAL A 104 -26.88 -10.23 -0.36
C VAL A 104 -28.34 -9.81 -0.55
N GLU A 105 -28.89 -9.06 0.40
CA GLU A 105 -30.31 -8.69 0.40
C GLU A 105 -30.69 -7.83 -0.82
N ASN A 106 -29.78 -6.95 -1.24
CA ASN A 106 -29.95 -6.06 -2.40
C ASN A 106 -28.75 -6.19 -3.33
N PRO A 107 -28.71 -7.21 -4.21
CA PRO A 107 -27.61 -7.38 -5.15
C PRO A 107 -27.50 -6.19 -6.10
N LEU A 108 -26.26 -5.78 -6.39
CA LEU A 108 -25.96 -4.77 -7.40
C LEU A 108 -25.53 -5.52 -8.66
N SER A 109 -26.36 -5.55 -9.70
CA SER A 109 -26.12 -6.35 -10.90
C SER A 109 -26.36 -5.59 -12.20
N LYS A 110 -25.71 -6.03 -13.26
CA LYS A 110 -25.93 -5.51 -14.62
C LYS A 110 -27.31 -5.89 -15.13
N GLU A 111 -27.75 -7.11 -14.85
CA GLU A 111 -29.06 -7.63 -15.26
C GLU A 111 -30.22 -6.80 -14.70
N LEU A 112 -30.08 -6.33 -13.46
CA LEU A 112 -31.09 -5.48 -12.79
C LEU A 112 -30.89 -3.98 -13.07
N GLY A 113 -29.81 -3.60 -13.76
CA GLY A 113 -29.44 -2.20 -13.98
C GLY A 113 -29.04 -1.44 -12.71
N THR A 114 -28.58 -2.16 -11.68
CA THR A 114 -28.20 -1.61 -10.35
C THR A 114 -26.71 -1.70 -10.06
N ALA A 115 -25.88 -2.21 -10.98
CA ALA A 115 -24.43 -2.25 -10.83
C ALA A 115 -23.83 -0.85 -10.59
N LEU A 116 -22.79 -0.77 -9.75
CA LEU A 116 -22.10 0.48 -9.46
C LEU A 116 -21.34 0.98 -10.69
N THR A 117 -21.60 2.21 -11.10
CA THR A 117 -20.80 2.90 -12.12
C THR A 117 -19.57 3.55 -11.51
N TRP A 118 -18.66 4.05 -12.36
CA TRP A 118 -17.54 4.87 -11.90
C TRP A 118 -18.02 6.11 -11.13
N GLN A 119 -19.10 6.75 -11.58
CA GLN A 119 -19.69 7.92 -10.92
C GLN A 119 -20.21 7.57 -9.53
N ASP A 120 -20.90 6.44 -9.38
CA ASP A 120 -21.39 5.96 -8.07
C ASP A 120 -20.24 5.70 -7.11
N LEU A 121 -19.15 5.09 -7.59
CA LEU A 121 -17.95 4.86 -6.80
C LEU A 121 -17.31 6.18 -6.32
N MET A 122 -17.28 7.20 -7.18
CA MET A 122 -16.74 8.52 -6.82
C MET A 122 -17.62 9.23 -5.80
N MET A 123 -18.96 9.12 -5.89
CA MET A 123 -19.86 9.65 -4.87
C MET A 123 -19.62 9.00 -3.49
N LEU A 124 -19.45 7.66 -3.45
CA LEU A 124 -19.09 6.96 -2.21
C LEU A 124 -17.75 7.44 -1.64
N ALA A 125 -16.79 7.75 -2.51
CA ALA A 125 -15.47 8.21 -2.09
C ALA A 125 -15.48 9.59 -1.43
N GLU A 126 -16.52 10.41 -1.62
CA GLU A 126 -16.64 11.72 -0.95
C GLU A 126 -16.69 11.58 0.57
N GLU A 127 -17.38 10.55 1.08
CA GLU A 127 -17.56 10.33 2.52
C GLU A 127 -16.67 9.21 3.07
N HIS A 128 -16.32 8.22 2.24
CA HIS A 128 -15.71 6.96 2.71
C HIS A 128 -14.30 6.70 2.17
N ALA A 129 -13.64 7.68 1.54
CA ALA A 129 -12.26 7.48 1.08
C ALA A 129 -11.29 7.27 2.25
N VAL A 130 -10.51 6.18 2.17
CA VAL A 130 -9.44 5.85 3.12
C VAL A 130 -8.10 5.89 2.40
N ARG A 131 -7.06 6.42 3.06
CA ARG A 131 -5.67 6.42 2.57
C ARG A 131 -4.79 5.65 3.54
N PHE A 132 -4.00 4.71 3.02
CA PHE A 132 -3.02 3.96 3.78
C PHE A 132 -1.80 3.64 2.91
N LEU A 133 -0.62 3.57 3.52
CA LEU A 133 0.60 3.15 2.85
C LEU A 133 0.66 1.62 2.83
N HIS A 134 0.79 1.05 1.65
CA HIS A 134 0.85 -0.40 1.46
C HIS A 134 2.08 -0.78 0.64
N VAL A 135 2.84 -1.75 1.14
CA VAL A 135 3.93 -2.38 0.39
C VAL A 135 3.33 -3.47 -0.48
N THR A 136 3.31 -3.26 -1.79
CA THR A 136 2.81 -4.23 -2.76
C THR A 136 3.95 -5.12 -3.25
N THR A 137 3.91 -6.42 -2.93
CA THR A 137 4.89 -7.41 -3.40
C THR A 137 4.24 -8.40 -4.35
N CYS A 138 4.83 -8.60 -5.54
CA CYS A 138 4.40 -9.65 -6.45
C CYS A 138 4.71 -11.03 -5.85
N THR A 139 3.73 -11.91 -5.76
CA THR A 139 3.91 -13.29 -5.28
C THR A 139 4.51 -14.23 -6.33
N ASN A 140 4.67 -13.74 -7.56
CA ASN A 140 5.16 -14.50 -8.71
C ASN A 140 6.63 -14.18 -9.05
N VAL A 141 7.44 -13.79 -8.05
CA VAL A 141 8.87 -13.46 -8.18
C VAL A 141 9.81 -14.66 -8.00
N GLN A 142 9.31 -15.89 -8.24
CA GLN A 142 10.18 -17.07 -8.31
C GLN A 142 10.92 -17.14 -9.64
#